data_AF-U1LKG2-F1
#
_entry.id   AF-U1LKG2-F1
#
_cell.length_a   1.000
_cell.length_b   1.000
_cell.length_c   1.000
_cell.angle_alpha   90.00
_cell.angle_beta   90.00
_cell.angle_gamma   90.00
#
_symmetry.space_group_name_H-M   'P 1'
#
loop_
_entity.id
_entity.type
_entity.pdbx_description
1 polymer ?
#
loop_
_entity_poly.entity_id
_entity_poly.type
_entity_poly.pdbx_seq_one_letter_code
_entity_poly.pdbx_strand_id
1 'polypeptide(L)'
;MKHALPDTRWLYEQLLNHGQQTAVDDFAAKCPMHGQAEFVAQLWETDAEIGGIGGYLLPKNPIQNPFPGGMERTLYRPLQYAASELERDVAHGARYIVQYAGMHLEAVTRQYLMRSQTLGSLRHSQSTLGKAVHQIAKLRTIDEKTIQSLLVFVRLYNMSKHEVNQDESRNRLFSAEDALIAYLSARILGFRLLTEIGLIPS
;
A
#
# COMPACT_ATOMS: atom_id res chain seq x y z
N MET A 1 7.81 -10.62 12.10
CA MET A 1 6.50 -10.40 12.77
C MET A 1 6.56 -9.91 14.22
N LYS A 2 7.57 -10.26 15.04
CA LYS A 2 7.65 -9.90 16.48
C LYS A 2 7.50 -8.40 16.77
N HIS A 3 7.92 -7.54 15.83
CA HIS A 3 7.95 -6.09 15.97
C HIS A 3 6.83 -5.36 15.23
N ALA A 4 6.03 -6.06 14.42
CA ALA A 4 4.92 -5.47 13.66
C ALA A 4 3.79 -5.00 14.58
N LEU A 5 3.12 -3.92 14.21
CA LEU A 5 1.95 -3.38 14.92
C LEU A 5 0.77 -4.37 14.86
N PRO A 6 -0.16 -4.34 15.83
CA PRO A 6 -1.33 -5.24 15.82
C PRO A 6 -2.15 -5.18 14.54
N ASP A 7 -2.40 -3.97 14.02
CA ASP A 7 -3.13 -3.76 12.77
C ASP A 7 -2.39 -4.34 11.55
N THR A 8 -1.06 -4.23 11.53
CA THR A 8 -0.22 -4.85 10.50
C THR A 8 -0.30 -6.36 10.57
N ARG A 9 -0.22 -6.96 11.77
CA ARG A 9 -0.31 -8.42 11.92
C ARG A 9 -1.65 -8.95 11.45
N TRP A 10 -2.73 -8.23 11.75
CA TRP A 10 -4.05 -8.56 11.26
C TRP A 10 -4.09 -8.59 9.72
N LEU A 11 -3.50 -7.59 9.05
CA LEU A 11 -3.42 -7.59 7.58
C LEU A 11 -2.57 -8.75 7.05
N TYR A 12 -1.45 -9.05 7.68
CA TYR A 12 -0.62 -10.21 7.32
C TYR A 12 -1.42 -11.52 7.40
N GLU A 13 -2.15 -11.75 8.49
CA GLU A 13 -2.91 -12.99 8.71
C GLU A 13 -4.15 -13.09 7.82
N GLN A 14 -4.84 -11.97 7.60
CA GLN A 14 -6.16 -11.98 6.98
C GLN A 14 -6.10 -11.68 5.48
N LEU A 15 -5.15 -10.88 5.00
CA LEU A 15 -5.14 -10.38 3.62
C LEU A 15 -4.09 -11.06 2.74
N LEU A 16 -2.88 -11.28 3.26
CA LEU A 16 -1.79 -11.88 2.49
C LEU A 16 -2.01 -13.39 2.32
N ASN A 17 -1.61 -13.91 1.16
CA ASN A 17 -1.55 -15.35 0.92
C ASN A 17 -0.24 -15.94 1.47
N HIS A 18 -0.12 -17.27 1.45
CA HIS A 18 1.05 -17.96 1.99
C HIS A 18 2.38 -17.55 1.32
N GLY A 19 2.39 -17.34 -0.01
CA GLY A 19 3.59 -16.90 -0.73
C GLY A 19 4.05 -15.51 -0.28
N GLN A 20 3.11 -14.57 -0.16
CA GLN A 20 3.36 -13.21 0.32
C GLN A 20 3.80 -13.19 1.80
N GLN A 21 3.19 -14.03 2.64
CA GLN A 21 3.59 -14.21 4.03
C GLN A 21 5.02 -14.73 4.13
N THR A 22 5.35 -15.75 3.33
CA THR A 22 6.69 -16.34 3.26
C THR A 22 7.72 -15.29 2.84
N ALA A 23 7.42 -14.46 1.82
CA ALA A 23 8.30 -13.38 1.41
C ALA A 23 8.54 -12.38 2.55
N VAL A 24 7.50 -11.97 3.27
CA VAL A 24 7.65 -11.06 4.42
C VAL A 24 8.50 -11.67 5.54
N ASP A 25 8.29 -12.95 5.85
CA ASP A 25 9.05 -13.61 6.93
C ASP A 25 10.51 -13.84 6.55
N ASP A 26 10.76 -14.21 5.30
CA ASP A 26 12.11 -14.33 4.75
C ASP A 26 12.86 -13.01 4.84
N PHE A 27 12.19 -11.88 4.59
CA PHE A 27 12.80 -10.56 4.81
C PHE A 27 13.27 -10.38 6.24
N ALA A 28 12.34 -10.60 7.17
CA ALA A 28 12.52 -10.27 8.57
C ALA A 28 13.63 -11.11 9.17
N ALA A 29 13.79 -12.35 8.70
CA ALA A 29 14.86 -13.24 9.12
C ALA A 29 16.21 -12.95 8.44
N LYS A 30 16.22 -12.71 7.12
CA LYS A 30 17.45 -12.77 6.30
C LYS A 30 18.05 -11.40 5.98
N CYS A 31 17.27 -10.32 5.97
CA CYS A 31 17.77 -8.98 5.65
C CYS A 31 18.95 -8.53 6.54
N PRO A 32 18.96 -8.81 7.86
CA PRO A 32 20.11 -8.47 8.71
C PRO A 32 21.40 -9.21 8.34
N MET A 33 21.33 -10.31 7.58
CA MET A 33 22.46 -11.21 7.32
C MET A 33 23.01 -11.14 5.89
N HIS A 34 22.15 -10.89 4.89
CA HIS A 34 22.51 -11.01 3.46
C HIS A 34 22.44 -9.69 2.66
N GLY A 35 21.97 -8.60 3.28
CA GLY A 35 21.80 -7.31 2.62
C GLY A 35 20.46 -7.18 1.89
N GLN A 36 20.01 -5.95 1.70
CA GLN A 36 18.64 -5.62 1.29
C GLN A 36 18.33 -5.90 -0.19
N ALA A 37 19.33 -5.84 -1.08
CA ALA A 37 19.11 -5.87 -2.53
C ALA A 37 18.53 -7.20 -3.05
N GLU A 38 19.04 -8.34 -2.57
CA GLU A 38 18.54 -9.67 -2.95
C GLU A 38 17.09 -9.85 -2.51
N PHE A 39 16.76 -9.36 -1.32
CA PHE A 39 15.40 -9.47 -0.81
C PHE A 39 14.41 -8.60 -1.60
N VAL A 40 14.80 -7.38 -1.94
CA VAL A 40 13.96 -6.46 -2.70
C VAL A 40 13.61 -7.06 -4.08
N ALA A 41 14.50 -7.87 -4.67
CA ALA A 41 14.18 -8.62 -5.88
C ALA A 41 13.05 -9.65 -5.66
N GLN A 42 13.11 -10.45 -4.59
CA GLN A 42 12.05 -11.42 -4.24
C GLN A 42 10.72 -10.72 -3.93
N LEU A 43 10.77 -9.55 -3.29
CA LEU A 43 9.59 -8.71 -3.07
C LEU A 43 8.94 -8.28 -4.40
N TRP A 44 9.73 -7.99 -5.43
CA TRP A 44 9.21 -7.61 -6.74
C TRP A 44 8.60 -8.77 -7.51
N GLU A 45 9.12 -9.98 -7.36
CA GLU A 45 8.45 -11.18 -7.87
C GLU A 45 7.07 -11.34 -7.21
N THR A 46 7.04 -11.20 -5.87
CA THR A 46 5.79 -11.26 -5.09
C THR A 46 4.79 -10.14 -5.47
N ASP A 47 5.27 -8.92 -5.71
CA ASP A 47 4.43 -7.79 -6.16
C ASP A 47 3.91 -7.98 -7.59
N ALA A 48 4.70 -8.60 -8.47
CA ALA A 48 4.29 -8.91 -9.83
C ALA A 48 3.14 -9.92 -9.87
N GLU A 49 3.14 -10.92 -8.99
CA GLU A 49 2.08 -11.93 -8.86
C GLU A 49 0.72 -11.34 -8.48
N ILE A 50 0.68 -10.15 -7.86
CA ILE A 50 -0.57 -9.44 -7.55
C ILE A 50 -1.27 -8.96 -8.83
N GLY A 51 -0.50 -8.70 -9.90
CA GLY A 51 -1.01 -8.18 -11.15
C GLY A 51 -1.19 -6.66 -11.19
N GLY A 52 -1.54 -6.15 -12.38
CA GLY A 52 -1.65 -4.71 -12.65
C GLY A 52 -0.31 -3.96 -12.50
N ILE A 53 -0.39 -2.63 -12.39
CA ILE A 53 0.79 -1.77 -12.22
C ILE A 53 1.18 -1.72 -10.74
N GLY A 54 2.34 -2.29 -10.43
CA GLY A 54 2.95 -2.30 -9.10
C GLY A 54 4.33 -1.66 -9.07
N GLY A 55 4.99 -1.72 -7.92
CA GLY A 55 6.36 -1.23 -7.78
C GLY A 55 7.32 -1.98 -8.69
N TYR A 56 7.10 -3.27 -8.92
CA TYR A 56 7.93 -4.10 -9.81
C TYR A 56 8.14 -3.52 -11.22
N LEU A 57 7.16 -2.78 -11.76
CA LEU A 57 7.24 -2.12 -13.08
C LEU A 57 7.71 -0.66 -13.04
N LEU A 58 7.63 -0.01 -11.88
CA LEU A 58 7.84 1.44 -11.79
C LEU A 58 9.32 1.78 -11.68
N PRO A 59 9.81 2.82 -12.39
CA PRO A 59 11.18 3.28 -12.24
C PRO A 59 11.44 3.69 -10.80
N LYS A 60 12.47 3.11 -10.18
CA LYS A 60 12.77 3.34 -8.76
C LYS A 60 13.29 4.74 -8.50
N ASN A 61 13.91 5.39 -9.48
CA ASN A 61 14.25 6.81 -9.40
C ASN A 61 13.00 7.67 -9.63
N PRO A 62 12.48 8.41 -8.63
CA PRO A 62 11.26 9.17 -8.79
C PRO A 62 11.36 10.32 -9.81
N ILE A 63 12.57 10.77 -10.16
CA ILE A 63 12.75 11.77 -11.23
C ILE A 63 12.26 11.22 -12.57
N GLN A 64 12.42 9.91 -12.80
CA GLN A 64 11.96 9.21 -13.99
C GLN A 64 10.49 8.84 -13.83
N ASN A 65 9.59 9.78 -14.07
CA ASN A 65 8.15 9.54 -13.97
C ASN A 65 7.58 8.97 -15.28
N PRO A 66 7.04 7.74 -15.29
CA PRO A 66 6.39 7.20 -16.48
C PRO A 66 5.02 7.85 -16.77
N PHE A 67 4.42 8.55 -15.80
CA PHE A 67 3.10 9.17 -15.93
C PHE A 67 3.16 10.71 -15.86
N PRO A 68 3.20 11.43 -16.99
CA PRO A 68 3.38 12.88 -16.98
C PRO A 68 2.25 13.62 -16.26
N GLY A 69 1.01 13.12 -16.32
CA GLY A 69 -0.17 13.68 -15.67
C GLY A 69 -1.32 12.66 -15.63
N GLY A 70 -2.53 13.13 -15.27
CA GLY A 70 -3.75 12.31 -15.36
C GLY A 70 -3.98 11.34 -14.20
N MET A 71 -4.94 10.43 -14.40
CA MET A 71 -5.41 9.47 -13.40
C MET A 71 -4.28 8.50 -13.01
N GLU A 72 -3.53 8.02 -14.00
CA GLU A 72 -2.44 7.07 -13.82
C GLU A 72 -1.35 7.66 -12.92
N ARG A 73 -1.04 8.95 -13.10
CA ARG A 73 -0.13 9.65 -12.19
C ARG A 73 -0.66 9.64 -10.77
N THR A 74 -1.93 10.00 -10.56
CA THR A 74 -2.51 10.01 -9.20
C THR A 74 -2.54 8.62 -8.56
N LEU A 75 -2.80 7.57 -9.34
CA LEU A 75 -2.86 6.20 -8.87
C LEU A 75 -1.47 5.62 -8.55
N TYR A 76 -0.50 5.79 -9.45
CA TYR A 76 0.73 5.00 -9.43
C TYR A 76 1.96 5.78 -8.96
N ARG A 77 1.91 7.11 -8.95
CA ARG A 77 3.02 7.92 -8.40
C ARG A 77 3.30 7.62 -6.92
N PRO A 78 2.30 7.42 -6.04
CA PRO A 78 2.57 6.99 -4.68
C PRO A 78 3.27 5.62 -4.61
N LEU A 79 2.88 4.66 -5.45
CA LEU A 79 3.56 3.36 -5.51
C LEU A 79 5.02 3.48 -5.96
N GLN A 80 5.31 4.41 -6.87
CA GLN A 80 6.69 4.70 -7.27
C GLN A 80 7.53 5.23 -6.10
N TYR A 81 6.98 6.14 -5.29
CA TYR A 81 7.66 6.63 -4.10
C TYR A 81 7.88 5.52 -3.07
N ALA A 82 6.87 4.68 -2.83
CA ALA A 82 7.00 3.51 -1.96
C ALA A 82 8.11 2.57 -2.46
N ALA A 83 8.15 2.28 -3.76
CA ALA A 83 9.17 1.43 -4.36
C ALA A 83 10.58 2.04 -4.24
N SER A 84 10.72 3.35 -4.41
CA SER A 84 12.01 4.05 -4.20
C SER A 84 12.52 3.92 -2.77
N GLU A 85 11.64 4.00 -1.78
CA GLU A 85 12.01 3.83 -0.37
C GLU A 85 12.37 2.37 -0.05
N LEU A 86 11.63 1.41 -0.62
CA LEU A 86 11.90 -0.02 -0.49
C LEU A 86 13.28 -0.42 -1.05
N GLU A 87 13.74 0.20 -2.12
CA GLU A 87 15.08 -0.02 -2.70
C GLU A 87 16.20 0.63 -1.87
N ARG A 88 15.89 1.74 -1.18
CA ARG A 88 16.88 2.55 -0.48
C ARG A 88 17.25 1.96 0.88
N ASP A 89 16.28 1.87 1.76
CA ASP A 89 16.41 1.34 3.12
C ASP A 89 14.99 1.14 3.69
N VAL A 90 14.53 -0.11 3.79
CA VAL A 90 13.15 -0.39 4.21
C VAL A 90 12.93 0.02 5.67
N ALA A 91 13.91 -0.22 6.54
CA ALA A 91 13.79 0.08 7.97
C ALA A 91 13.77 1.58 8.21
N HIS A 92 14.63 2.33 7.50
CA HIS A 92 14.66 3.78 7.58
C HIS A 92 13.45 4.43 6.87
N GLY A 93 12.99 3.83 5.77
CA GLY A 93 11.87 4.30 4.96
C GLY A 93 10.49 3.85 5.44
N ALA A 94 10.38 3.03 6.48
CA ALA A 94 9.16 2.29 6.83
C ALA A 94 7.89 3.16 6.90
N ARG A 95 7.95 4.26 7.66
CA ARG A 95 6.85 5.23 7.76
C ARG A 95 6.43 5.77 6.39
N TYR A 96 7.40 6.16 5.56
CA TYR A 96 7.15 6.73 4.25
C TYR A 96 6.52 5.72 3.30
N ILE A 97 6.98 4.46 3.34
CA ILE A 97 6.39 3.35 2.59
C ILE A 97 4.91 3.18 2.96
N VAL A 98 4.60 3.12 4.25
CA VAL A 98 3.20 3.03 4.74
C VAL A 98 2.38 4.24 4.29
N GLN A 99 2.95 5.45 4.38
CA GLN A 99 2.28 6.68 3.96
C GLN A 99 1.98 6.69 2.45
N TYR A 100 2.94 6.34 1.61
CA TYR A 100 2.78 6.30 0.16
C TYR A 100 1.83 5.19 -0.29
N ALA A 101 1.87 4.03 0.37
CA ALA A 101 0.89 2.96 0.18
C ALA A 101 -0.54 3.43 0.51
N GLY A 102 -0.71 4.21 1.60
CA GLY A 102 -1.99 4.82 1.94
C GLY A 102 -2.46 5.88 0.96
N MET A 103 -1.54 6.68 0.40
CA MET A 103 -1.86 7.64 -0.68
C MET A 103 -2.32 6.93 -1.95
N HIS A 104 -1.74 5.77 -2.30
CA HIS A 104 -2.23 4.94 -3.39
C HIS A 104 -3.68 4.49 -3.14
N LEU A 105 -3.97 3.93 -1.97
CA LEU A 105 -5.33 3.51 -1.62
C LEU A 105 -6.31 4.69 -1.58
N GLU A 106 -5.89 5.87 -1.15
CA GLU A 106 -6.72 7.07 -1.17
C GLU A 106 -7.10 7.42 -2.62
N ALA A 107 -6.14 7.38 -3.55
CA ALA A 107 -6.41 7.58 -4.96
C ALA A 107 -7.36 6.51 -5.53
N VAL A 108 -7.12 5.22 -5.24
CA VAL A 108 -7.94 4.11 -5.72
C VAL A 108 -9.38 4.20 -5.22
N THR A 109 -9.58 4.43 -3.93
CA THR A 109 -10.93 4.51 -3.33
C THR A 109 -11.72 5.72 -3.85
N ARG A 110 -11.05 6.83 -4.16
CA ARG A 110 -11.69 7.96 -4.88
C ARG A 110 -12.14 7.57 -6.28
N GLN A 111 -11.29 6.88 -7.05
CA GLN A 111 -11.66 6.42 -8.38
C GLN A 111 -12.82 5.43 -8.33
N TYR A 112 -12.81 4.52 -7.35
CA TYR A 112 -13.91 3.60 -7.10
C TYR A 112 -15.24 4.32 -6.94
N LEU A 113 -15.29 5.32 -6.06
CA LEU A 113 -16.51 6.10 -5.83
C LEU A 113 -16.94 6.93 -7.05
N MET A 114 -15.98 7.51 -7.78
CA MET A 114 -16.25 8.28 -8.99
C MET A 114 -16.86 7.41 -10.11
N ARG A 115 -16.46 6.14 -10.20
CA ARG A 115 -17.00 5.18 -11.18
C ARG A 115 -18.31 4.54 -10.71
N SER A 116 -18.47 4.33 -9.41
CA SER A 116 -19.64 3.63 -8.83
C SER A 116 -20.85 4.53 -8.59
N GLN A 117 -20.68 5.86 -8.60
CA GLN A 117 -21.78 6.81 -8.36
C GLN A 117 -21.96 7.77 -9.55
N THR A 118 -23.03 7.55 -10.32
CA THR A 118 -23.38 8.30 -11.54
C THR A 118 -23.66 9.80 -11.33
N LEU A 119 -23.97 10.24 -10.11
CA LEU A 119 -24.42 11.63 -9.82
C LEU A 119 -23.60 12.37 -8.75
N GLY A 120 -22.42 11.86 -8.35
CA GLY A 120 -21.63 12.41 -7.23
C GLY A 120 -20.14 12.65 -7.48
N SER A 121 -19.65 12.52 -8.73
CA SER A 121 -18.22 12.44 -9.07
C SER A 121 -17.36 13.59 -8.53
N LEU A 122 -17.90 14.82 -8.47
CA LEU A 122 -17.17 15.99 -7.97
C LEU A 122 -16.94 15.97 -6.45
N ARG A 123 -17.86 15.36 -5.68
CA ARG A 123 -17.83 15.39 -4.21
C ARG A 123 -16.74 14.50 -3.62
N HIS A 124 -16.28 13.50 -4.38
CA HIS A 124 -15.38 12.47 -3.86
C HIS A 124 -13.92 12.70 -4.22
N SER A 125 -13.63 13.61 -5.17
CA SER A 125 -12.27 13.92 -5.63
C SER A 125 -11.31 14.36 -4.51
N GLN A 126 -11.83 14.89 -3.40
CA GLN A 126 -11.06 15.36 -2.24
C GLN A 126 -11.34 14.56 -0.95
N SER A 127 -11.99 13.40 -1.04
CA SER A 127 -12.30 12.60 0.14
C SER A 127 -11.03 11.98 0.75
N THR A 128 -10.86 12.05 2.08
CA THR A 128 -9.77 11.31 2.74
C THR A 128 -10.02 9.81 2.65
N LEU A 129 -8.97 8.97 2.71
CA LEU A 129 -9.09 7.51 2.62
C LEU A 129 -10.20 6.97 3.54
N GLY A 130 -10.21 7.36 4.82
CA GLY A 130 -11.24 6.90 5.77
C GLY A 130 -12.67 7.29 5.36
N LYS A 131 -12.88 8.52 4.87
CA LYS A 131 -14.20 8.97 4.39
C LYS A 131 -14.62 8.18 3.15
N ALA A 132 -13.69 7.94 2.23
CA ALA A 132 -13.94 7.17 1.02
C ALA A 132 -14.33 5.71 1.35
N VAL A 133 -13.56 5.03 2.20
CA VAL A 133 -13.82 3.65 2.62
C VAL A 133 -15.20 3.53 3.29
N HIS A 134 -15.58 4.45 4.18
CA HIS A 134 -16.92 4.43 4.79
C HIS A 134 -18.05 4.63 3.77
N GLN A 135 -17.83 5.37 2.69
CA GLN A 135 -18.82 5.50 1.63
C GLN A 135 -18.90 4.25 0.76
N ILE A 136 -17.76 3.63 0.43
CA ILE A 136 -17.72 2.35 -0.31
C ILE A 136 -18.46 1.27 0.49
N ALA A 137 -18.23 1.18 1.81
CA ALA A 137 -18.92 0.23 2.68
C ALA A 137 -20.46 0.37 2.61
N LYS A 138 -20.98 1.60 2.43
CA LYS A 138 -22.43 1.83 2.29
C LYS A 138 -23.00 1.36 0.96
N LEU A 139 -22.17 1.27 -0.08
CA LEU A 139 -22.60 0.78 -1.40
C LEU A 139 -22.89 -0.73 -1.38
N ARG A 140 -22.28 -1.48 -0.45
CA ARG A 140 -22.43 -2.95 -0.32
C ARG A 140 -22.08 -3.71 -1.61
N THR A 141 -21.17 -3.15 -2.42
CA THR A 141 -20.68 -3.71 -3.67
C THR A 141 -19.37 -4.48 -3.51
N ILE A 142 -18.68 -4.32 -2.39
CA ILE A 142 -17.41 -4.98 -2.06
C ILE A 142 -17.62 -5.91 -0.87
N ASP A 143 -16.92 -7.04 -0.85
CA ASP A 143 -16.99 -8.01 0.24
C ASP A 143 -16.54 -7.41 1.59
N GLU A 144 -17.13 -7.91 2.67
CA GLU A 144 -16.91 -7.39 4.02
C GLU A 144 -15.44 -7.49 4.46
N LYS A 145 -14.73 -8.54 4.03
CA LYS A 145 -13.32 -8.75 4.38
C LYS A 145 -12.42 -7.69 3.73
N THR A 146 -12.66 -7.32 2.47
CA THR A 146 -11.96 -6.22 1.79
C THR A 146 -12.25 -4.88 2.46
N ILE A 147 -13.51 -4.60 2.84
CA ILE A 147 -13.87 -3.38 3.58
C ILE A 147 -13.16 -3.33 4.94
N GLN A 148 -13.16 -4.43 5.68
CA GLN A 148 -12.50 -4.48 6.99
C GLN A 148 -10.98 -4.30 6.87
N SER A 149 -10.38 -4.89 5.85
CA SER A 149 -8.95 -4.69 5.54
C SER A 149 -8.63 -3.23 5.22
N LEU A 150 -9.48 -2.55 4.45
CA LEU A 150 -9.33 -1.11 4.19
C LEU A 150 -9.45 -0.28 5.47
N LEU A 151 -10.39 -0.60 6.37
CA LEU A 151 -10.56 0.09 7.65
C LEU A 151 -9.37 -0.12 8.59
N VAL A 152 -8.77 -1.30 8.58
CA VAL A 152 -7.51 -1.58 9.30
C VAL A 152 -6.38 -0.74 8.70
N PHE A 153 -6.26 -0.72 7.38
CA PHE A 153 -5.26 0.09 6.69
C PHE A 153 -5.39 1.59 6.98
N VAL A 154 -6.62 2.11 7.05
CA VAL A 154 -6.90 3.53 7.39
C VAL A 154 -6.23 3.91 8.72
N ARG A 155 -6.20 3.02 9.71
CA ARG A 155 -5.54 3.28 11.00
C ARG A 155 -4.03 3.40 10.84
N LEU A 156 -3.39 2.46 10.14
CA LEU A 156 -1.96 2.51 9.81
C LEU A 156 -1.59 3.78 9.04
N TYR A 157 -2.40 4.15 8.03
CA TYR A 157 -2.18 5.36 7.24
C TYR A 157 -2.34 6.65 8.08
N ASN A 158 -3.29 6.68 9.02
CA ASN A 158 -3.42 7.81 9.92
C ASN A 158 -2.23 7.90 10.89
N MET A 159 -1.76 6.77 11.43
CA MET A 159 -0.56 6.73 12.27
C MET A 159 0.67 7.28 11.53
N SER A 160 0.90 6.91 10.26
CA SER A 160 2.05 7.39 9.50
C SER A 160 2.02 8.90 9.22
N LYS A 161 0.83 9.50 9.06
CA LYS A 161 0.67 10.96 8.91
C LYS A 161 0.95 11.74 10.19
N HIS A 162 0.58 11.19 11.35
CA HIS A 162 0.68 11.87 12.64
C HIS A 162 1.97 11.59 13.39
N GLU A 163 2.82 10.69 12.88
CA GLU A 163 4.16 10.49 13.41
C GLU A 163 5.07 11.68 13.06
N VAL A 164 5.44 12.45 14.10
CA VAL A 164 6.32 13.64 14.01
C VAL A 164 7.77 13.31 14.42
N ASN A 165 8.06 12.09 14.85
CA ASN A 165 9.37 11.72 15.37
C ASN A 165 10.40 11.57 14.23
N GLN A 166 11.14 12.64 13.97
CA GLN A 166 12.37 12.64 13.14
C GLN A 166 13.64 12.44 13.98
N ASP A 167 13.51 12.26 15.29
CA ASP A 167 14.62 12.06 16.21
C ASP A 167 15.12 10.62 16.14
N GLU A 168 16.34 10.43 15.63
CA GLU A 168 17.00 9.12 15.46
C GLU A 168 17.26 8.39 16.79
N SER A 169 17.20 9.11 17.92
CA SER A 169 17.40 8.51 19.25
C SER A 169 16.17 7.76 19.78
N ARG A 170 15.00 7.90 19.15
CA ARG A 170 13.77 7.22 19.53
C ARG A 170 13.48 6.03 18.62
N ASN A 171 12.92 4.97 19.21
CA ASN A 171 12.42 3.84 18.44
C ASN A 171 11.35 4.30 17.45
N ARG A 172 11.55 3.94 16.17
CA ARG A 172 10.61 4.20 15.07
C ARG A 172 9.30 3.46 15.33
N LEU A 173 8.15 4.06 14.99
CA LEU A 173 6.84 3.42 15.18
C LEU A 173 6.65 2.23 14.25
N PHE A 174 7.08 2.36 13.00
CA PHE A 174 6.96 1.34 11.98
C PHE A 174 8.27 0.56 11.84
N SER A 175 8.14 -0.76 11.94
CA SER A 175 9.20 -1.70 11.59
C SER A 175 9.29 -1.90 10.08
N ALA A 176 10.37 -2.56 9.65
CA ALA A 176 10.54 -2.92 8.25
C ALA A 176 9.46 -3.94 7.81
N GLU A 177 9.02 -4.83 8.71
CA GLU A 177 7.88 -5.72 8.45
C GLU A 177 6.57 -4.94 8.24
N ASP A 178 6.33 -3.89 9.04
CA ASP A 178 5.15 -3.03 8.85
C ASP A 178 5.12 -2.41 7.45
N ALA A 179 6.28 -1.97 6.97
CA ALA A 179 6.43 -1.38 5.64
C ALA A 179 6.08 -2.38 4.53
N LEU A 180 6.64 -3.59 4.59
CA LEU A 180 6.37 -4.63 3.59
C LEU A 180 4.91 -5.05 3.57
N ILE A 181 4.34 -5.34 4.75
CA ILE A 181 2.96 -5.79 4.85
C ILE A 181 2.01 -4.67 4.39
N ALA A 182 2.27 -3.41 4.77
CA ALA A 182 1.46 -2.29 4.30
C ALA A 182 1.57 -2.10 2.78
N TYR A 183 2.77 -2.21 2.21
CA TYR A 183 2.96 -2.11 0.77
C TYR A 183 2.16 -3.19 0.02
N LEU A 184 2.34 -4.46 0.37
CA LEU A 184 1.63 -5.57 -0.27
C LEU A 184 0.12 -5.49 -0.04
N SER A 185 -0.32 -5.09 1.16
CA SER A 185 -1.74 -4.90 1.46
C SER A 185 -2.37 -3.83 0.58
N ALA A 186 -1.70 -2.68 0.41
CA ALA A 186 -2.19 -1.62 -0.46
C ALA A 186 -2.22 -2.05 -1.93
N ARG A 187 -1.25 -2.86 -2.37
CA ARG A 187 -1.23 -3.44 -3.72
C ARG A 187 -2.39 -4.39 -3.97
N ILE A 188 -2.64 -5.32 -3.04
CA ILE A 188 -3.74 -6.29 -3.13
C ILE A 188 -5.10 -5.57 -3.12
N LEU A 189 -5.32 -4.69 -2.14
CA LEU A 189 -6.57 -3.94 -2.02
C LEU A 189 -6.79 -3.00 -3.22
N GLY A 190 -5.71 -2.34 -3.66
CA GLY A 190 -5.72 -1.48 -4.84
C GLY A 190 -6.11 -2.24 -6.10
N PHE A 191 -5.47 -3.38 -6.34
CA PHE A 191 -5.75 -4.27 -7.47
C PHE A 191 -7.22 -4.73 -7.48
N ARG A 192 -7.73 -5.24 -6.34
CA ARG A 192 -9.13 -5.69 -6.22
C ARG A 192 -10.12 -4.57 -6.57
N LEU A 193 -9.94 -3.39 -5.98
CA LEU A 193 -10.85 -2.26 -6.21
C LEU A 193 -10.79 -1.74 -7.65
N LEU A 194 -9.60 -1.68 -8.27
CA LEU A 194 -9.45 -1.23 -9.66
C LEU A 194 -10.04 -2.24 -10.66
N THR A 195 -9.92 -3.54 -10.36
CA THR A 195 -10.51 -4.62 -11.16
C THR A 195 -12.04 -4.55 -11.13
N GLU A 196 -12.62 -4.36 -9.94
CA GLU A 196 -14.07 -4.26 -9.76
C GLU A 196 -14.71 -3.15 -10.60
N ILE A 197 -14.01 -2.03 -10.81
CA ILE A 197 -14.48 -0.91 -11.63
C ILE A 197 -14.00 -0.96 -13.09
N GLY A 198 -13.42 -2.08 -13.51
CA GLY A 198 -12.98 -2.32 -14.89
C GLY A 198 -11.83 -1.42 -15.36
N LEU A 199 -11.01 -0.89 -14.44
CA LEU A 199 -9.83 -0.09 -14.81
C LEU A 199 -8.59 -0.95 -15.11
N ILE A 200 -8.56 -2.18 -14.61
CA ILE A 200 -7.53 -3.18 -14.90
C ILE A 200 -8.19 -4.55 -15.10
N PRO A 201 -7.60 -5.45 -15.89
CA PRO A 201 -8.13 -6.80 -16.09
C PRO A 201 -8.03 -7.65 -14.81
N SER A 202 -8.99 -8.56 -14.66
CA SER A 202 -9.05 -9.57 -13.58
C SER A 202 -8.05 -10.70 -13.79
#